data_AF-A0AAJ0ULN3-F1
#
_entry.id   AF-A0AAJ0ULN3-F1
#
_cell.length_a   1.000
_cell.length_b   1.000
_cell.length_c   1.000
_cell.angle_alpha   90.00
_cell.angle_beta   90.00
_cell.angle_gamma   90.00
#
_symmetry.space_group_name_H-M   'P 1'
#
loop_
_entity.id
_entity.type
_entity.pdbx_description
1 polymer ?
#
loop_
_entity_poly.entity_id
_entity_poly.type
_entity_poly.pdbx_seq_one_letter_code
_entity_poly.pdbx_strand_id
1 'polypeptide(L)'
;MVEDTIKGLDYYPTRNQLWRALPKAVMWQTFNVIIDYLLRSNKILIDSRDGQIVWVAADNPKLKRLFDNAIPYERLKSHHR
;
A
#
# COMPACT_ATOMS: atom_id res chain seq x y z
N MET A 1 -8.64 10.22 4.79
CA MET A 1 -8.60 11.33 3.80
C MET A 1 -7.67 11.06 2.62
N VAL A 2 -6.39 10.71 2.83
CA VAL A 2 -5.51 10.17 1.75
C VAL A 2 -5.40 8.65 1.87
N GLU A 3 -5.11 8.13 3.07
CA GLU A 3 -5.05 6.68 3.32
C GLU A 3 -6.36 5.96 2.93
N ASP A 4 -7.51 6.48 3.39
CA ASP A 4 -8.82 5.92 3.04
C ASP A 4 -9.10 5.95 1.54
N THR A 5 -8.65 7.01 0.85
CA THR A 5 -8.81 7.13 -0.61
C THR A 5 -7.95 6.08 -1.32
N ILE A 6 -6.71 5.84 -0.88
CA ILE A 6 -5.87 4.77 -1.43
C ILE A 6 -6.53 3.40 -1.21
N LYS A 7 -7.07 3.15 -0.01
CA LYS A 7 -7.70 1.87 0.36
C LYS A 7 -9.04 1.62 -0.33
N GLY A 8 -9.77 2.69 -0.64
CA GLY A 8 -11.11 2.62 -1.23
C GLY A 8 -11.12 2.58 -2.76
N LEU A 9 -9.98 2.76 -3.42
CA LEU A 9 -9.88 2.63 -4.87
C LEU A 9 -9.68 1.16 -5.26
N ASP A 10 -10.44 0.72 -6.27
CA ASP A 10 -10.35 -0.65 -6.79
C ASP A 10 -9.13 -0.89 -7.71
N TYR A 11 -8.34 0.15 -7.96
CA TYR A 11 -7.16 0.14 -8.82
C TYR A 11 -5.98 0.85 -8.14
N TYR A 12 -4.78 0.70 -8.70
CA TYR A 12 -3.56 1.34 -8.19
C TYR A 12 -3.34 2.70 -8.85
N PRO A 13 -3.58 3.83 -8.17
CA PRO A 13 -3.47 5.15 -8.78
C PRO A 13 -2.02 5.62 -8.83
N THR A 14 -1.68 6.43 -9.82
CA THR A 14 -0.49 7.29 -9.77
C THR A 14 -0.71 8.48 -8.82
N ARG A 15 0.36 9.21 -8.44
CA ARG A 15 0.24 10.41 -7.57
C ARG A 15 -0.84 11.39 -8.05
N ASN A 16 -0.86 11.71 -9.34
CA ASN A 16 -1.81 12.65 -9.92
C ASN A 16 -3.25 12.12 -9.85
N GLN A 17 -3.45 10.84 -10.15
CA GLN A 17 -4.77 10.21 -10.08
C GLN A 17 -5.29 10.19 -8.65
N LEU A 18 -4.43 9.82 -7.69
CA LEU A 18 -4.79 9.81 -6.28
C LEU A 18 -5.15 11.21 -5.79
N TRP A 19 -4.35 12.22 -6.12
CA TRP A 19 -4.60 13.61 -5.74
C TRP A 19 -5.95 14.12 -6.27
N ARG A 20 -6.30 13.79 -7.52
CA ARG A 20 -7.60 14.15 -8.13
C ARG A 20 -8.78 13.40 -7.52
N ALA A 21 -8.55 12.19 -6.99
CA ALA A 21 -9.58 11.39 -6.33
C ALA A 21 -9.88 11.81 -4.89
N LEU A 22 -9.10 12.74 -4.32
CA LEU A 22 -9.31 13.17 -2.94
C LEU A 22 -10.65 13.93 -2.79
N PRO A 23 -11.45 13.63 -1.76
CA PRO A 23 -12.76 14.25 -1.55
C PRO A 23 -12.69 15.74 -1.18
N LYS A 24 -11.52 16.22 -0.74
CA LYS A 24 -11.24 17.64 -0.47
C LYS A 24 -10.00 18.05 -1.25
N ALA A 25 -10.01 19.27 -1.79
CA ALA A 25 -8.87 19.84 -2.50
C ALA A 25 -7.70 20.06 -1.53
N VAL A 26 -6.81 19.07 -1.44
CA VAL A 26 -5.55 19.18 -0.70
C VAL A 26 -4.55 19.92 -1.58
N MET A 27 -3.82 20.87 -1.02
CA MET A 27 -2.73 21.51 -1.74
C MET A 27 -1.68 20.47 -2.16
N TRP A 28 -1.14 20.58 -3.38
CA TRP A 28 -0.19 19.60 -3.92
C TRP A 28 1.02 19.37 -3.02
N GLN A 29 1.56 20.43 -2.42
CA GLN A 29 2.73 20.33 -1.52
C GLN A 29 2.39 19.51 -0.27
N THR A 30 1.24 19.75 0.35
CA THR A 30 0.75 18.98 1.49
C THR A 30 0.53 17.52 1.12
N PHE A 31 -0.04 17.27 -0.07
CA PHE A 31 -0.18 15.91 -0.59
C PHE A 31 1.17 15.20 -0.73
N ASN A 32 2.20 15.87 -1.26
CA ASN A 32 3.54 15.30 -1.38
C ASN A 32 4.16 14.97 -0.02
N VAL A 33 3.99 15.84 0.98
CA VAL A 33 4.47 15.57 2.36
C VAL A 33 3.79 14.32 2.93
N ILE A 34 2.47 14.17 2.71
CA ILE A 34 1.73 12.97 3.14
C ILE A 34 2.27 11.73 2.43
N ILE A 35 2.49 11.79 1.12
CA ILE A 35 3.00 10.64 0.36
C ILE A 35 4.42 10.26 0.80
N ASP A 36 5.29 11.24 1.04
CA ASP A 36 6.65 10.98 1.53
C ASP A 36 6.62 10.32 2.92
N TYR A 37 5.75 10.79 3.80
CA TYR A 37 5.52 10.15 5.10
C TYR A 37 5.04 8.70 4.96
N LEU A 38 4.05 8.45 4.09
CA LEU A 38 3.52 7.10 3.87
C LEU A 38 4.56 6.14 3.27
N LEU A 39 5.41 6.66 2.38
CA LEU A 39 6.50 5.89 1.79
C LEU A 39 7.57 5.55 2.83
N ARG A 40 8.03 6.54 3.61
CA ARG A 40 9.05 6.35 4.67
C ARG A 40 8.58 5.47 5.82
N SER A 41 7.27 5.48 6.10
CA SER A 41 6.67 4.59 7.10
C SER A 41 6.32 3.20 6.55
N ASN A 42 6.73 2.88 5.32
CA ASN A 42 6.47 1.63 4.62
C ASN A 42 4.98 1.24 4.56
N LYS A 43 4.08 2.23 4.59
CA LYS A 43 2.65 2.00 4.43
C LYS A 43 2.25 1.82 2.97
N ILE A 44 3.00 2.47 2.07
CA ILE A 44 2.82 2.38 0.62
C ILE A 44 4.12 2.00 -0.07
N LEU A 45 4.00 1.38 -1.23
CA LEU A 45 5.06 1.27 -2.22
C LEU A 45 4.66 2.06 -3.45
N ILE A 46 5.66 2.57 -4.16
CA ILE A 46 5.48 3.20 -5.46
C ILE A 46 6.20 2.32 -6.47
N ASP A 47 5.45 1.81 -7.45
CA ASP A 47 6.03 1.02 -8.53
C ASP A 47 7.02 1.86 -9.35
N SER A 48 8.17 1.28 -9.66
CA SER A 48 9.28 1.97 -10.31
C SER A 48 9.11 2.14 -11.82
N ARG A 49 8.17 1.40 -12.45
CA ARG A 49 7.89 1.51 -13.89
C ARG A 49 6.79 2.53 -14.16
N ASP A 50 5.67 2.40 -13.46
CA ASP A 50 4.45 3.13 -13.78
C ASP A 50 4.09 4.19 -12.72
N GLY A 51 4.84 4.27 -11.61
CA GLY A 51 4.59 5.24 -10.53
C GLY A 51 3.29 4.98 -9.76
N GLN A 52 2.77 3.76 -9.85
CA GLN A 52 1.53 3.34 -9.20
C GLN A 52 1.74 3.18 -7.69
N ILE A 53 0.78 3.67 -6.92
CA ILE A 53 0.79 3.63 -5.46
C ILE A 53 0.05 2.37 -5.00
N VAL A 54 0.74 1.53 -4.23
CA VAL A 54 0.22 0.28 -3.68
C VAL A 54 0.23 0.36 -2.16
N TRP A 55 -0.92 0.09 -1.53
CA TRP A 55 -1.01 -0.03 -0.07
C TRP A 55 -0.45 -1.37 0.41
N VAL A 56 0.51 -1.36 1.33
CA VAL A 56 1.20 -2.58 1.81
C VAL A 56 1.25 -2.73 3.32
N ALA A 57 0.72 -1.77 4.09
CA ALA A 57 0.68 -1.88 5.55
C ALA A 57 -0.06 -3.16 6.01
N ALA A 58 0.29 -3.66 7.20
CA ALA A 58 -0.20 -4.94 7.74
C ALA A 58 -1.73 -5.03 7.93
N ASP A 59 -2.43 -3.89 7.90
CA ASP A 59 -3.89 -3.83 7.86
C ASP A 59 -4.47 -4.12 6.46
N ASN A 60 -3.62 -4.39 5.46
CA ASN A 60 -4.04 -4.80 4.14
C ASN A 60 -4.67 -6.21 4.20
N PRO A 61 -5.97 -6.35 3.88
CA PRO A 61 -6.65 -7.64 3.92
C PRO A 61 -6.00 -8.72 3.03
N LYS A 62 -5.40 -8.33 1.89
CA LYS A 62 -4.69 -9.24 1.01
C LYS A 62 -3.40 -9.76 1.65
N LEU A 63 -2.64 -8.88 2.30
CA LEU A 63 -1.39 -9.26 2.96
C LEU A 63 -1.68 -10.17 4.17
N LYS A 64 -2.71 -9.83 4.96
CA LYS A 64 -3.18 -10.67 6.06
C LYS A 64 -3.56 -12.07 5.58
N ARG A 65 -4.35 -12.16 4.50
CA ARG A 65 -4.68 -13.44 3.86
C ARG A 65 -3.44 -14.21 3.39
N LEU A 66 -2.42 -13.54 2.89
CA LEU A 66 -1.16 -14.21 2.51
C LEU A 66 -0.45 -14.79 3.73
N PHE A 67 -0.37 -14.04 4.84
CA PHE A 67 0.19 -14.56 6.10
C PHE A 67 -0.62 -15.73 6.66
N ASP A 68 -1.95 -15.66 6.63
CA ASP A 68 -2.82 -16.73 7.11
C ASP A 68 -2.64 -18.04 6.30
N ASN A 69 -2.38 -17.93 4.99
CA ASN A 69 -2.16 -19.07 4.11
C ASN A 69 -0.69 -19.50 3.99
N ALA A 70 0.24 -18.70 4.51
CA ALA A 70 1.66 -19.00 4.42
C ALA A 70 2.01 -20.20 5.30
N ILE A 71 2.79 -21.15 4.76
CA ILE A 71 3.31 -22.27 5.54
C ILE A 71 4.47 -21.73 6.40
N PRO A 72 4.41 -21.85 7.74
CA PRO A 72 5.52 -21.45 8.58
C PRO A 72 6.78 -22.25 8.25
N TYR A 73 7.92 -21.56 8.16
CA TYR A 73 9.21 -22.17 7.81
C TYR A 73 9.56 -23.40 8.67
N GLU A 74 9.16 -23.41 9.94
CA GLU A 74 9.38 -24.54 10.85
C GLU A 74 8.66 -25.84 10.41
N ARG A 75 7.52 -25.73 9.72
CA ARG A 75 6.81 -26.89 9.15
C ARG A 75 7.47 -27.43 7.87
N LEU A 76 8.23 -26.63 7.15
CA LEU A 76 8.93 -27.07 5.93
C LEU A 76 10.11 -28.00 6.26
N LYS A 77 10.79 -27.80 7.41
CA LYS A 77 11.90 -28.66 7.84
C LYS A 77 11.48 -30.06 8.26
N SER A 78 10.22 -30.26 8.61
CA SER A 78 9.70 -31.55 9.11
C SER A 78 9.45 -32.59 8.01
N HIS A 79 9.49 -32.21 6.73
CA HIS A 79 9.28 -33.10 5.58
C HIS A 79 10.58 -33.49 4.84
N HIS A 80 11.73 -33.02 5.31
CA HIS A 80 13.05 -33.37 4.76
C HIS A 80 13.85 -34.31 5.68
N ARG A 81 13.18 -35.09 6.54
CA ARG A 81 13.78 -36.17 7.32
C ARG A 81 13.18 -37.51 6.96
#